data_AF-A0A7X7Z815-F1
#
_entry.id   AF-A0A7X7Z815-F1
#
_cell.length_a   1.000
_cell.length_b   1.000
_cell.length_c   1.000
_cell.angle_alpha   90.00
_cell.angle_beta   90.00
_cell.angle_gamma   90.00
#
_symmetry.space_group_name_H-M   'P 1'
#
loop_
_entity.id
_entity.type
_entity.pdbx_description
1 polymer ?
#
loop_
_entity_poly.entity_id
_entity_poly.type
_entity_poly.pdbx_seq_one_letter_code
_entity_poly.pdbx_strand_id
1 'polypeptide(L)' 'RLGEYLLDFLKKHYPERLAERYGVGLEWGNAEIVEKIARDRGFFQSDQAEKAYDALLTDFRKNRLGRITLDRFNGEEK' A
#
# COMPACT_ATOMS: atom_id res chain seq x y z
N ARG A 1 9.53 6.78 -3.68
CA ARG A 1 8.63 6.93 -4.86
C ARG A 1 7.17 7.00 -4.40
N LEU A 2 6.19 7.40 -5.25
CA LEU A 2 4.80 7.62 -4.80
C LEU A 2 4.14 6.35 -4.22
N GLY A 3 4.38 5.18 -4.81
CA GLY A 3 3.81 3.92 -4.31
C GLY A 3 4.39 3.48 -2.96
N GLU A 4 5.69 3.71 -2.72
CA GLU A 4 6.31 3.50 -1.41
C GLU A 4 5.68 4.40 -0.35
N TYR A 5 5.55 5.70 -0.65
CA TYR A 5 4.89 6.65 0.24
C TYR A 5 3.46 6.21 0.58
N LEU A 6 2.69 5.78 -0.42
CA LEU A 6 1.34 5.30 -0.20
C LEU A 6 1.35 4.04 0.67
N LEU A 7 2.27 3.09 0.45
CA LEU A 7 2.37 1.90 1.29
C LEU A 7 2.66 2.27 2.75
N ASP A 8 3.63 3.14 2.99
CA ASP A 8 3.95 3.65 4.34
C ASP A 8 2.74 4.32 4.99
N PHE A 9 2.05 5.17 4.24
CA PHE A 9 0.85 5.87 4.68
C PHE A 9 -0.27 4.88 5.06
N LEU A 10 -0.52 3.89 4.22
CA LEU A 10 -1.55 2.87 4.47
C LEU A 10 -1.20 2.01 5.67
N LYS A 11 0.05 1.57 5.82
CA LYS A 11 0.48 0.82 7.00
C LYS A 11 0.30 1.63 8.28
N LYS A 12 0.61 2.91 8.25
CA LYS A 12 0.51 3.79 9.42
C LYS A 12 -0.93 4.10 9.82
N HIS A 13 -1.81 4.34 8.84
CA HIS A 13 -3.12 4.93 9.09
C HIS A 13 -4.30 4.02 8.78
N TYR A 14 -4.12 3.03 7.92
CA TYR A 14 -5.15 2.11 7.45
C TYR A 14 -4.62 0.65 7.35
N PRO A 15 -3.91 0.12 8.37
CA PRO A 15 -3.27 -1.19 8.28
C PRO A 15 -4.28 -2.32 8.04
N GLU A 16 -5.45 -2.24 8.67
CA GLU A 16 -6.54 -3.21 8.48
C GLU A 16 -7.04 -3.26 7.04
N ARG A 17 -7.13 -2.12 6.35
CA ARG A 17 -7.55 -2.05 4.94
C ARG A 17 -6.51 -2.67 4.01
N LEU A 18 -5.24 -2.43 4.32
CA LEU A 18 -4.12 -3.01 3.58
C LEU A 18 -4.11 -4.55 3.74
N ALA A 19 -4.29 -5.03 4.98
CA ALA A 19 -4.39 -6.45 5.30
C ALA A 19 -5.59 -7.11 4.62
N GLU A 20 -6.79 -6.50 4.71
CA GLU A 20 -8.01 -6.98 4.07
C GLU A 20 -7.84 -7.11 2.54
N ARG A 21 -7.22 -6.11 1.89
CA ARG A 21 -7.07 -6.08 0.44
C ARG A 21 -6.04 -7.09 -0.09
N TYR A 22 -4.90 -7.25 0.59
CA TYR A 22 -3.75 -8.01 0.07
C TYR A 22 -3.43 -9.28 0.85
N GLY A 23 -4.17 -9.58 1.92
CA GLY A 23 -3.91 -10.72 2.78
C GLY A 23 -2.51 -10.67 3.39
N VAL A 24 -2.10 -9.50 3.88
CA VAL A 24 -0.79 -9.26 4.50
C VAL A 24 -0.93 -9.15 6.02
N GLY A 25 0.13 -9.49 6.76
CA GLY A 25 0.18 -9.29 8.20
C GLY A 25 0.38 -7.82 8.57
N LEU A 26 -0.19 -7.39 9.71
CA LEU A 26 -0.09 -6.00 10.20
C LEU A 26 1.35 -5.62 10.59
N GLU A 27 2.13 -6.61 11.05
CA GLU A 27 3.52 -6.43 11.49
C GLU A 27 4.54 -6.55 10.34
N TRP A 28 4.10 -6.85 9.12
CA TRP A 28 5.02 -7.10 8.00
C TRP A 28 5.73 -5.82 7.55
N GLY A 29 7.00 -5.98 7.16
CA GLY A 29 7.80 -4.95 6.52
C GLY A 29 7.30 -4.61 5.12
N ASN A 30 7.71 -3.45 4.60
CA ASN A 30 7.30 -3.04 3.25
C ASN A 30 7.77 -4.03 2.18
N ALA A 31 8.99 -4.57 2.32
CA ALA A 31 9.53 -5.56 1.39
C ALA A 31 8.65 -6.82 1.33
N GLU A 32 8.23 -7.35 2.49
CA GLU A 32 7.37 -8.54 2.58
C GLU A 32 5.98 -8.30 1.97
N ILE A 33 5.41 -7.12 2.22
CA ILE A 33 4.11 -6.72 1.64
C ILE A 33 4.21 -6.59 0.12
N VAL A 34 5.27 -5.95 -0.38
CA VAL A 34 5.51 -5.76 -1.81
C VAL A 34 5.73 -7.10 -2.51
N GLU A 35 6.50 -8.00 -1.89
CA GLU A 35 6.71 -9.35 -2.39
C GLU A 35 5.39 -10.16 -2.43
N LYS A 36 4.56 -10.04 -1.40
CA LYS A 36 3.22 -10.65 -1.37
C LYS A 36 2.36 -10.15 -2.53
N ILE A 37 2.29 -8.84 -2.73
CA ILE A 37 1.52 -8.23 -3.81
C ILE A 37 2.06 -8.68 -5.18
N ALA A 38 3.38 -8.68 -5.36
CA ALA A 38 4.02 -9.13 -6.59
C ALA A 38 3.66 -10.59 -6.91
N ARG A 39 3.80 -11.48 -5.93
CA ARG A 39 3.48 -12.90 -6.06
C ARG A 39 2.01 -13.13 -6.41
N ASP A 40 1.09 -12.51 -5.68
CA ASP A 40 -0.36 -12.65 -5.93
C ASP A 40 -0.78 -12.14 -7.31
N ARG A 41 -0.05 -11.16 -7.85
CA ARG A 41 -0.31 -10.55 -9.17
C ARG A 41 0.46 -11.21 -10.31
N GLY A 42 1.32 -12.18 -10.02
CA GLY A 42 2.14 -12.88 -11.02
C GLY A 42 3.27 -12.02 -11.60
N PHE A 43 3.82 -11.09 -10.83
CA PHE A 43 5.01 -10.33 -11.23
C PHE A 43 6.27 -11.11 -10.85
N PHE A 44 7.05 -11.55 -11.84
CA PHE A 44 8.24 -12.40 -11.64
C PHE A 44 9.52 -11.84 -12.26
N GLN A 45 9.51 -10.57 -12.67
CA GLN A 45 10.62 -9.91 -13.36
C GLN A 45 11.46 -9.07 -12.37
N SER A 46 12.62 -8.57 -12.81
CA SER A 46 13.50 -7.73 -11.99
C SER A 46 12.83 -6.43 -11.50
N ASP A 47 11.79 -5.98 -12.20
CA ASP A 47 10.98 -4.80 -11.86
C ASP A 47 9.73 -5.13 -11.03
N GLN A 48 9.62 -6.34 -10.46
CA GLN A 48 8.41 -6.81 -9.75
C GLN A 48 7.98 -5.88 -8.61
N ALA A 49 8.93 -5.26 -7.90
CA ALA A 49 8.64 -4.34 -6.81
C ALA A 49 7.99 -3.06 -7.35
N GLU A 50 8.49 -2.52 -8.46
CA GLU A 50 7.92 -1.34 -9.11
C GLU A 50 6.50 -1.61 -9.62
N LYS A 51 6.29 -2.76 -10.25
CA LYS A 51 4.95 -3.21 -10.68
C LYS A 51 3.98 -3.40 -9.50
N ALA A 52 4.45 -3.90 -8.37
CA ALA A 52 3.64 -4.03 -7.16
C ALA A 52 3.22 -2.67 -6.60
N TYR A 53 4.12 -1.69 -6.57
CA TYR A 53 3.79 -0.31 -6.20
C TYR A 53 2.79 0.34 -7.16
N ASP A 54 2.93 0.10 -8.47
CA ASP A 54 1.97 0.59 -9.46
C ASP A 54 0.60 -0.07 -9.32
N ALA A 55 0.56 -1.37 -9.00
CA ALA A 55 -0.67 -2.10 -8.71
C ALA A 55 -1.35 -1.55 -7.44
N LEU A 56 -0.58 -1.24 -6.39
CA LEU A 56 -1.07 -0.59 -5.18
C LEU A 56 -1.69 0.77 -5.48
N LEU A 57 -0.99 1.62 -6.23
CA LEU A 57 -1.50 2.93 -6.67
C LEU A 57 -2.76 2.80 -7.53
N THR A 58 -2.80 1.82 -8.42
CA THR A 58 -3.96 1.56 -9.27
C THR A 58 -5.16 1.14 -8.44
N ASP A 59 -4.98 0.26 -7.46
CA ASP A 59 -6.06 -0.17 -6.58
C ASP A 59 -6.57 0.99 -5.70
N PHE A 60 -5.68 1.83 -5.20
CA PHE A 60 -6.04 3.06 -4.48
C PHE A 60 -6.88 4.00 -5.35
N ARG A 61 -6.39 4.34 -6.55
CA ARG A 61 -7.09 5.24 -7.49
C ARG A 61 -8.45 4.69 -7.94
N LYS A 62 -8.61 3.37 -7.96
CA LYS A 62 -9.87 2.69 -8.28
C LYS A 62 -10.77 2.45 -7.06
N ASN A 63 -10.44 3.03 -5.90
CA ASN A 63 -11.18 2.90 -4.65
C ASN A 63 -11.34 1.43 -4.17
N ARG A 64 -10.39 0.55 -4.55
CA ARG A 64 -10.40 -0.89 -4.19
C ARG A 64 -9.86 -1.18 -2.78
N LEU A 65 -9.26 -0.18 -2.14
CA LEU A 65 -8.81 -0.21 -0.75
C LEU A 65 -9.87 0.33 0.22
N GLY A 66 -11.05 0.68 -0.29
CA GLY A 66 -12.10 1.37 0.47
C GLY A 66 -11.84 2.88 0.60
N ARG A 67 -12.62 3.52 1.47
CA ARG A 67 -12.55 4.98 1.68
C ARG A 67 -11.28 5.35 2.44
N ILE A 68 -10.37 6.05 1.76
CA ILE A 68 -9.11 6.51 2.32
C ILE A 68 -8.96 8.01 2.10
N THR A 69 -8.69 8.73 3.18
CA THR A 69 -8.38 10.17 3.15
C THR A 69 -6.89 10.36 3.38
N LEU A 70 -6.22 11.00 2.42
CA LEU A 70 -4.78 11.30 2.48
C LEU A 70 -4.48 12.55 3.29
N ASP A 71 -5.32 13.58 3.18
CA ASP A 71 -5.18 14.80 3.97
C ASP A 71 -5.33 14.48 5.47
N ARG A 72 -4.36 14.93 6.25
CA ARG A 72 -4.35 14.78 7.70
C ARG A 72 -4.29 16.15 8.33
N PHE A 73 -5.10 16.36 9.35
CA PHE A 73 -4.97 17.53 10.21
C PHE A 73 -3.72 17.34 11.06
N ASN A 74 -2.64 18.03 10.72
CA ASN A 74 -1.51 18.22 11.61
C ASN A 74 -1.93 19.38 12.52
N GLY A 75 -2.35 19.09 13.75
CA GLY A 75 -2.89 20.08 14.68
C GLY A 75 -1.88 21.10 15.18
N GLU A 76 -1.26 21.85 14.27
CA GLU A 76 -0.55 23.08 14.59
C GLU A 76 -1.61 24.15 14.91
N GLU A 77 -2.03 24.16 16.18
CA GLU A 77 -2.64 25.36 16.77
C GLU A 77 -1.65 26.51 16.59
N LYS A 78 -2.10 27.57 15.90
CA LYS A 78 -1.43 28.87 15.90
C LYS A 78 -1.91 29.68 17.08
#